data_AF-A0A9E0GLJ6-F1
#
_entry.id   AF-A0A9E0GLJ6-F1
#
_cell.length_a   1.000
_cell.length_b   1.000
_cell.length_c   1.000
_cell.angle_alpha   90.00
_cell.angle_beta   90.00
_cell.angle_gamma   90.00
#
_symmetry.space_group_name_H-M   'P 1'
#
loop_
_entity.id
_entity.type
_entity.pdbx_description
1 polymer ?
#
loop_
_entity_poly.entity_id
_entity_poly.type
_entity_poly.pdbx_seq_one_letter_code
_entity_poly.pdbx_strand_id
1 'polypeptide(L)'
;MLKKTDVKNSNDVKVTFSVDGDNANLPASVVGEFNDWNPEALPLKKRSNGASTANVTLAAGQSYRFRYVSADGVWFNDDAADAYAVGDAGEEDCLVVL
;
A
#
# COMPACT_ATOMS: atom_id res chain seq x y z
N MET A 1 -1.42 1.38 -7.75
CA MET A 1 -0.06 1.51 -8.31
C MET A 1 0.98 1.60 -7.21
N LEU A 2 2.14 0.96 -7.41
CA LEU A 2 3.29 1.03 -6.51
C LEU A 2 4.50 1.71 -7.17
N LYS A 3 5.21 2.56 -6.41
CA LYS A 3 6.52 3.09 -6.81
C LYS A 3 7.54 2.87 -5.69
N LYS A 4 8.71 2.38 -6.06
CA LYS A 4 9.83 2.10 -5.15
C LYS A 4 11.00 3.02 -5.45
N THR A 5 11.68 3.51 -4.43
CA THR A 5 12.88 4.33 -4.59
C THR A 5 13.84 4.05 -3.44
N ASP A 6 15.04 3.58 -3.76
CA ASP A 6 16.09 3.32 -2.78
C ASP A 6 16.45 4.58 -2.00
N VAL A 7 16.59 4.44 -0.69
CA VAL A 7 17.04 5.52 0.19
C VAL A 7 18.56 5.56 0.16
N LYS A 8 19.12 6.71 -0.25
CA LYS A 8 20.58 6.88 -0.32
C LYS A 8 21.24 6.62 1.03
N ASN A 9 22.31 5.82 1.01
CA ASN A 9 23.09 5.46 2.20
C ASN A 9 22.27 4.73 3.30
N SER A 10 21.19 4.04 2.92
CA SER A 10 20.46 3.12 3.80
C SER A 10 20.17 1.80 3.10
N ASN A 11 19.79 0.77 3.85
CA ASN A 11 19.24 -0.49 3.32
C ASN A 11 17.71 -0.45 3.26
N ASP A 12 17.16 0.74 2.99
CA ASP A 12 15.72 0.97 2.98
C ASP A 12 15.24 1.40 1.59
N VAL A 13 14.00 1.07 1.30
CA VAL A 13 13.28 1.50 0.09
C VAL A 13 12.08 2.33 0.52
N LYS A 14 11.95 3.51 -0.08
CA LYS A 14 10.73 4.30 0.02
C LYS A 14 9.70 3.75 -0.95
N VAL A 15 8.62 3.23 -0.41
CA VAL A 15 7.45 2.78 -1.16
C VAL A 15 6.42 3.90 -1.18
N THR A 16 5.90 4.19 -2.37
CA THR A 16 4.77 5.11 -2.59
C THR A 16 3.61 4.30 -3.13
N PHE A 17 2.56 4.21 -2.33
CA PHE A 17 1.26 3.65 -2.71
C PHE A 17 0.44 4.74 -3.38
N SER A 18 -0.27 4.38 -4.44
CA SER A 18 -1.07 5.32 -5.22
C SER A 18 -2.35 4.66 -5.72
N VAL A 19 -3.47 5.34 -5.50
CA VAL A 19 -4.80 4.98 -6.00
C VAL A 19 -5.29 6.12 -6.89
N ASP A 20 -5.88 5.77 -8.03
CA ASP A 20 -6.42 6.76 -8.97
C ASP A 20 -7.54 7.58 -8.32
N GLY A 21 -7.59 8.87 -8.66
CA GLY A 21 -8.48 9.83 -8.00
C GLY A 21 -9.97 9.60 -8.22
N ASP A 22 -10.33 8.84 -9.25
CA ASP A 22 -11.68 8.44 -9.64
C ASP A 22 -12.07 7.05 -9.10
N ASN A 23 -11.19 6.40 -8.35
CA ASN A 23 -11.52 5.14 -7.69
C ASN A 23 -12.65 5.34 -6.67
N ALA A 24 -13.72 4.56 -6.81
CA ALA A 24 -14.94 4.68 -6.00
C ALA A 24 -14.73 4.40 -4.49
N ASN A 25 -13.63 3.74 -4.13
CA ASN A 25 -13.31 3.37 -2.75
C ASN A 25 -12.48 4.44 -2.03
N LEU A 26 -12.23 5.61 -2.65
CA LEU A 26 -11.61 6.74 -1.97
C LEU A 26 -12.64 7.56 -1.16
N PRO A 27 -12.26 8.13 -0.01
CA PRO A 27 -10.93 8.10 0.60
C PRO A 27 -10.61 6.74 1.24
N ALA A 28 -9.32 6.38 1.22
CA ALA A 28 -8.83 5.11 1.74
C ALA A 28 -7.54 5.28 2.52
N SER A 29 -7.18 4.23 3.26
CA SER A 29 -5.89 4.04 3.91
C SER A 29 -5.19 2.83 3.32
N VAL A 30 -3.85 2.85 3.34
CA VAL A 30 -3.07 1.65 3.10
C VAL A 30 -2.71 1.02 4.44
N VAL A 31 -2.89 -0.29 4.52
CA VAL A 31 -2.67 -1.10 5.72
C VAL A 31 -1.81 -2.30 5.36
N GLY A 32 -0.97 -2.74 6.28
CA GLY A 32 -0.08 -3.86 6.06
C GLY A 32 0.79 -4.16 7.28
N GLU A 33 1.72 -5.09 7.11
CA GLU A 33 2.62 -5.52 8.20
C GLU A 33 3.45 -4.36 8.78
N PHE A 34 3.73 -3.33 7.98
CA PHE A 34 4.52 -2.17 8.38
C PHE A 34 3.77 -1.15 9.26
N ASN A 35 2.45 -1.29 9.41
CA ASN A 35 1.64 -0.42 10.27
C ASN A 35 0.63 -1.21 11.11
N ASP A 36 0.93 -2.48 11.40
CA ASP A 36 0.08 -3.38 12.19
C ASP A 36 -1.37 -3.45 11.68
N TRP A 37 -1.54 -3.34 10.36
CA TRP A 37 -2.84 -3.29 9.69
C TRP A 37 -3.79 -2.18 10.20
N ASN A 38 -3.23 -1.09 10.75
CA ASN A 38 -4.01 0.00 11.32
C ASN A 38 -4.46 1.02 10.24
N PRO A 39 -5.78 1.16 9.96
CA PRO A 39 -6.28 2.11 8.96
C PRO A 39 -6.03 3.57 9.32
N GLU A 40 -5.81 3.92 10.58
CA GLU A 40 -5.54 5.30 10.99
C GLU A 40 -4.07 5.69 10.80
N ALA A 41 -3.16 4.71 10.67
CA ALA A 41 -1.73 4.96 10.64
C ALA A 41 -1.25 5.58 9.32
N LEU A 42 -1.86 5.21 8.19
CA LEU A 42 -1.37 5.62 6.87
C LEU A 42 -2.49 5.93 5.85
N PRO A 43 -3.28 7.00 6.08
CA PRO A 43 -4.30 7.46 5.13
C PRO A 43 -3.69 8.00 3.83
N LEU A 44 -4.33 7.70 2.69
CA LEU A 44 -3.94 8.25 1.41
C LEU A 44 -4.31 9.73 1.34
N LYS A 45 -3.37 10.54 0.85
CA LYS A 45 -3.55 11.98 0.68
C LYS A 45 -3.74 12.30 -0.80
N LYS A 46 -4.83 13.02 -1.11
CA LYS A 46 -5.09 13.54 -2.46
C LYS A 46 -3.96 14.47 -2.91
N ARG A 47 -3.51 14.29 -4.14
CA ARG A 47 -2.46 15.07 -4.80
C ARG A 47 -3.05 15.98 -5.87
N SER A 48 -2.28 16.98 -6.26
CA SER A 48 -2.67 17.94 -7.32
C SER A 48 -2.84 17.29 -8.70
N ASN A 49 -2.18 16.16 -8.95
CA ASN A 49 -2.33 15.37 -10.17
C ASN A 49 -3.58 14.46 -10.17
N GLY A 50 -4.46 14.57 -9.17
CA GLY A 50 -5.70 13.81 -9.05
C GLY A 50 -5.58 12.54 -8.23
N ALA A 51 -4.44 11.86 -8.22
CA ALA A 51 -4.23 10.62 -7.47
C ALA A 51 -4.25 10.83 -5.95
N SER A 52 -4.58 9.77 -5.20
CA SER A 52 -4.38 9.72 -3.75
C SER A 52 -3.19 8.83 -3.43
N THR A 53 -2.29 9.27 -2.55
CA THR A 53 -1.02 8.56 -2.30
C THR A 53 -0.65 8.50 -0.82
N ALA A 54 0.06 7.47 -0.42
CA ALA A 54 0.76 7.39 0.87
C ALA A 54 2.18 6.85 0.68
N ASN A 55 3.09 7.23 1.58
CA ASN A 55 4.49 6.84 1.51
C ASN A 55 4.92 6.17 2.81
N VAL A 56 5.71 5.11 2.70
CA VAL A 56 6.38 4.45 3.83
C VAL A 56 7.81 4.09 3.44
N THR A 57 8.72 4.07 4.41
CA THR A 57 10.08 3.59 4.22
C THR A 57 10.17 2.21 4.87
N LEU A 58 10.61 1.22 4.12
CA LEU A 58 10.66 -0.19 4.52
C LEU A 58 12.06 -0.76 4.28
N ALA A 59 12.43 -1.78 5.04
CA ALA A 59 13.71 -2.44 4.86
C ALA A 59 13.72 -3.22 3.53
N ALA A 60 14.83 -3.15 2.80
CA ALA A 60 15.05 -3.93 1.58
C ALA A 60 15.33 -5.40 1.89
N GLY A 61 15.16 -6.28 0.89
CA GLY A 61 15.48 -7.71 0.96
C GLY A 61 14.37 -8.57 1.58
N GLN A 62 13.16 -8.04 1.72
CA GLN A 62 12.01 -8.77 2.22
C GLN A 62 10.71 -8.32 1.52
N SER A 63 9.69 -9.16 1.64
CA SER A 63 8.35 -8.83 1.16
C SER A 63 7.48 -8.38 2.32
N TYR A 64 6.53 -7.48 2.04
CA TYR A 64 5.52 -7.06 3.00
C TYR A 64 4.13 -7.25 2.41
N ARG A 65 3.20 -7.74 3.23
CA ARG A 65 1.77 -7.78 2.90
C ARG A 65 1.12 -6.43 3.12
N PHE A 66 0.20 -6.08 2.23
CA PHE A 66 -0.61 -4.88 2.35
C PHE A 66 -1.96 -5.03 1.64
N ARG A 67 -2.91 -4.15 1.98
CA ARG A 67 -4.17 -3.90 1.26
C ARG A 67 -4.58 -2.43 1.41
N TYR A 68 -5.63 -2.03 0.70
CA TYR A 68 -6.32 -0.77 0.95
C TYR A 68 -7.66 -1.02 1.63
N VAL A 69 -8.05 -0.07 2.48
CA VAL A 69 -9.36 -0.04 3.12
C VAL A 69 -9.95 1.35 3.00
N SER A 70 -11.16 1.44 2.46
CA SER A 70 -11.89 2.69 2.32
C SER A 70 -12.43 3.18 3.67
N ALA A 71 -12.84 4.46 3.74
CA ALA A 71 -13.44 5.01 4.95
C ALA A 71 -14.75 4.32 5.38
N ASP A 72 -15.46 3.67 4.46
CA ASP A 72 -16.65 2.83 4.72
C ASP A 72 -16.31 1.35 4.97
N GLY A 73 -15.02 0.98 5.04
CA GLY A 73 -14.56 -0.35 5.43
C GLY A 73 -14.48 -1.37 4.30
N VAL A 74 -14.55 -0.93 3.04
CA VAL A 74 -14.38 -1.79 1.86
C VAL A 74 -12.91 -2.07 1.65
N TRP A 75 -12.56 -3.36 1.65
CA TRP A 75 -11.21 -3.83 1.38
C TRP A 75 -11.01 -4.04 -0.12
N PHE A 76 -9.89 -3.57 -0.64
CA PHE A 76 -9.53 -3.76 -2.04
C PHE A 76 -8.02 -3.89 -2.23
N ASN A 77 -7.66 -4.54 -3.34
CA ASN A 77 -6.29 -4.86 -3.69
C ASN A 77 -5.74 -3.84 -4.69
N ASP A 78 -4.41 -3.81 -4.82
CA ASP A 78 -3.72 -3.10 -5.88
C ASP A 78 -3.46 -4.07 -7.04
N ASP A 79 -4.09 -3.85 -8.19
CA ASP A 79 -3.85 -4.68 -9.38
C ASP A 79 -2.38 -4.63 -9.85
N ALA A 80 -1.64 -3.60 -9.45
CA ALA A 80 -0.22 -3.42 -9.73
C ALA A 80 0.69 -3.82 -8.55
N ALA A 81 0.20 -4.64 -7.61
CA ALA A 81 1.05 -5.28 -6.61
C ALA A 81 2.10 -6.19 -7.27
N ASP A 82 3.23 -6.41 -6.60
CA ASP A 82 4.29 -7.27 -7.14
C ASP A 82 3.89 -8.74 -7.20
N ALA A 83 3.05 -9.17 -6.25
CA ALA A 83 2.48 -10.50 -6.17
C ALA A 83 1.25 -10.48 -5.24
N TYR A 84 0.61 -11.64 -5.11
CA TYR A 84 -0.46 -11.89 -4.15
C TYR A 84 -0.06 -13.04 -3.23
N ALA A 85 -0.37 -12.91 -1.94
CA ALA A 85 -0.29 -13.99 -0.98
C ALA A 85 -1.70 -14.50 -0.71
N VAL A 86 -1.92 -15.80 -0.95
CA VAL A 86 -3.17 -16.47 -0.58
C VAL A 86 -3.06 -16.89 0.88
N GLY A 87 -3.91 -16.36 1.74
CA GLY A 87 -4.06 -16.81 3.12
C GLY A 87 -4.75 -18.17 3.20
N ASP A 88 -4.67 -18.83 4.36
CA ASP A 88 -5.25 -20.16 4.58
C ASP A 88 -6.77 -20.23 4.34
N ALA A 89 -7.48 -19.10 4.43
CA ALA A 89 -8.91 -19.00 4.18
C ALA A 89 -9.26 -18.55 2.74
N GLY A 90 -8.28 -18.44 1.84
CA GLY A 90 -8.48 -18.00 0.45
C GLY A 90 -8.56 -16.49 0.25
N GLU A 91 -8.31 -15.71 1.30
CA GLU A 91 -8.16 -14.26 1.23
C GLU A 91 -6.82 -13.88 0.59
N GLU A 92 -6.84 -12.95 -0.35
CA GLU A 92 -5.65 -12.52 -1.11
C GLU A 92 -5.15 -11.16 -0.62
N ASP A 93 -3.93 -11.15 -0.07
CA ASP A 93 -3.20 -9.94 0.28
C ASP A 93 -2.28 -9.53 -0.86
N CYS A 94 -2.12 -8.24 -1.11
CA CYS A 94 -1.08 -7.75 -2.01
C CYS A 94 0.29 -7.88 -1.35
N LEU A 95 1.30 -8.18 -2.16
CA LEU A 95 2.70 -8.16 -1.74
C LEU A 95 3.44 -6.99 -2.38
N VAL A 96 4.24 -6.31 -1.57
CA VAL A 96 5.34 -5.46 -2.02
C VAL A 96 6.66 -6.19 -1.77
N VAL A 97 7.43 -6.44 -2.83
CA VAL A 97 8.73 -7.13 -2.77
C VAL A 97 9.83 -6.09 -2.89
N LEU A 98 10.70 -5.98 -1.87
CA LEU A 98 11.78 -5.00 -1.77
C LEU A 98 13.16 -5.63 -1.75
#